data_AF-A0A954K4W1-F1
#
_entry.id   AF-A0A954K4W1-F1
#
_cell.length_a   1.000
_cell.length_b   1.000
_cell.length_c   1.000
_cell.angle_alpha   90.00
_cell.angle_beta   90.00
_cell.angle_gamma   90.00
#
_symmetry.space_group_name_H-M   'P 1'
#
loop_
_entity.id
_entity.type
_entity.pdbx_description
1 polymer ?
#
loop_
_entity_poly.entity_id
_entity_poly.type
_entity_poly.pdbx_seq_one_letter_code
_entity_poly.pdbx_strand_id
1 'polypeptide(L)'
;MQHLLDGSDAAGEMETLLKQNDVSGLKKLLARIKFEEIIQDFERYESIEQEFRSLLFDRSGLLARKETLDREMSNIIVRKDELQKENHQLANQRKDYLAKLDTEKNRKVELDLQIRDYEVRRESSQEAREGLQKQLEQAVNRFNYYEDQMRQIANEQLKLEAEEKELRERIQEVQQRTRKQSGTIEDLKKKIDKQRGEIEQLRVRVRRDQEEAERILPEISQQERSAEQIRVAISSLEEELYNDFQISIGELEEECHKLKLRKDHEESRCRQLQQEIKDLGAFNALAIEELERARESFEELEKQRQDIEAARKNILGILKDIDEKSRQMFQDTFERVQVNFAEIFQTLFGGGHARLSLTDDGDALNSGVDIMVQPPGKKNSSISLLSGGEQSMTAIALMFAIYLVRPSPFCFLDEI
;
A
#
# COMPACT_ATOMS: atom_id res chain seq x y z
N MET A 1 -109.97 104.24 144.24
CA MET A 1 -111.30 103.58 144.28
C MET A 1 -111.43 102.68 145.51
N GLN A 2 -111.43 103.25 146.72
CA GLN A 2 -111.69 102.49 147.97
C GLN A 2 -112.51 103.29 149.00
N HIS A 3 -113.11 104.44 148.60
CA HIS A 3 -113.91 105.32 149.47
C HIS A 3 -115.26 105.79 148.87
N LEU A 4 -115.67 105.27 147.71
CA LEU A 4 -116.88 105.72 146.99
C LEU A 4 -118.10 104.78 147.09
N LEU A 5 -118.01 103.68 147.86
CA LEU A 5 -119.10 102.70 147.98
C LEU A 5 -119.94 102.81 149.26
N ASP A 6 -119.55 103.63 150.23
CA ASP A 6 -120.37 103.94 151.42
C ASP A 6 -121.41 105.05 151.18
N GLY A 7 -121.43 105.67 149.99
CA GLY A 7 -122.36 106.75 149.64
C GLY A 7 -123.75 106.29 149.20
N SER A 8 -123.94 104.99 148.92
CA SER A 8 -125.21 104.44 148.41
C SER A 8 -126.27 104.25 149.50
N ASP A 9 -125.86 103.93 150.74
CA ASP A 9 -126.81 103.72 151.84
C ASP A 9 -127.30 105.05 152.45
N ALA A 10 -126.51 106.12 152.35
CA ALA A 10 -126.89 107.44 152.87
C ALA A 10 -127.98 108.15 152.04
N ALA A 11 -128.08 107.83 150.74
CA ALA A 11 -129.09 108.43 149.85
C ALA A 11 -130.50 107.85 150.10
N GLY A 12 -130.60 106.57 150.46
CA GLY A 12 -131.87 105.92 150.81
C GLY A 12 -132.44 106.40 152.15
N GLU A 13 -131.59 106.64 153.16
CA GLU A 13 -132.02 107.16 154.47
C GLU A 13 -132.58 108.59 154.39
N MET A 14 -132.05 109.44 153.50
CA MET A 14 -132.56 110.81 153.28
C MET A 14 -134.01 110.82 152.75
N GLU A 15 -134.36 109.89 151.86
CA GLU A 15 -135.67 109.89 151.20
C GLU A 15 -136.78 109.40 152.13
N THR A 16 -136.47 108.50 153.06
CA THR A 16 -137.39 108.05 154.12
C THR A 16 -137.65 109.11 155.20
N LEU A 17 -136.63 109.90 155.57
CA LEU A 17 -136.74 110.89 156.65
C LEU A 17 -137.51 112.16 156.23
N LEU A 18 -137.49 112.52 154.94
CA LEU A 18 -138.28 113.64 154.41
C LEU A 18 -139.79 113.37 154.37
N LYS A 19 -140.23 112.10 154.32
CA LYS A 19 -141.65 111.74 154.36
C LYS A 19 -142.24 111.71 155.78
N GLN A 20 -141.41 111.70 156.83
CA GLN A 20 -141.85 111.58 158.23
C GLN A 20 -141.83 112.89 159.04
N ASN A 21 -141.41 114.00 158.43
CA ASN A 21 -141.38 115.32 159.08
C ASN A 21 -140.61 115.35 160.42
N ASP A 22 -139.51 114.61 160.49
CA ASP A 22 -138.62 114.56 161.65
C ASP A 22 -137.38 115.43 161.44
N VAL A 23 -137.34 116.58 162.12
CA VAL A 23 -136.29 117.61 162.05
C VAL A 23 -134.97 117.12 162.71
N SER A 24 -134.99 116.00 163.43
CA SER A 24 -133.83 115.46 164.15
C SER A 24 -132.86 114.65 163.26
N GLY A 25 -133.37 114.02 162.20
CA GLY A 25 -132.57 113.16 161.30
C GLY A 25 -131.73 113.93 160.27
N LEU A 26 -132.26 115.04 159.74
CA LEU A 26 -131.60 115.84 158.70
C LEU A 26 -130.33 116.58 159.18
N LYS A 27 -130.25 116.94 160.47
CA LYS A 27 -129.07 117.61 161.05
C LYS A 27 -127.86 116.68 161.27
N LYS A 28 -128.07 115.35 161.40
CA LYS A 28 -126.97 114.39 161.61
C LYS A 28 -126.29 113.94 160.32
N LEU A 29 -126.99 113.96 159.18
CA LEU A 29 -126.44 113.58 157.88
C LEU A 29 -125.57 114.68 157.25
N LEU A 30 -125.92 115.95 157.44
CA LEU A 30 -125.19 117.08 156.85
C LEU A 30 -123.82 117.37 157.50
N ALA A 31 -123.58 116.87 158.72
CA ALA A 31 -122.31 117.04 159.44
C ALA A 31 -121.23 116.00 159.05
N ARG A 32 -121.54 115.03 158.17
CA ARG A 32 -120.67 113.88 157.88
C ARG A 32 -119.90 113.97 156.54
N ILE A 33 -120.19 114.97 155.71
CA ILE A 33 -119.55 115.15 154.40
C ILE A 33 -118.41 116.18 154.53
N LYS A 34 -117.15 115.71 154.45
CA LYS A 34 -115.94 116.54 154.48
C LYS A 34 -115.59 117.02 153.06
N PHE A 35 -115.93 118.26 152.72
CA PHE A 35 -115.67 118.85 151.39
C PHE A 35 -114.19 119.05 151.03
N GLU A 36 -113.25 118.98 151.99
CA GLU A 36 -111.81 119.16 151.72
C GLU A 36 -111.16 117.97 150.99
N GLU A 37 -111.67 116.74 151.16
CA GLU A 37 -111.05 115.55 150.56
C GLU A 37 -111.35 115.42 149.05
N ILE A 38 -112.46 115.95 148.56
CA ILE A 38 -112.86 115.84 147.14
C ILE A 38 -112.05 116.77 146.22
N ILE A 39 -111.62 117.93 146.72
CA ILE A 39 -110.81 118.87 145.92
C ILE A 39 -109.39 118.31 145.69
N GLN A 40 -108.80 117.66 146.70
CA GLN A 40 -107.47 117.02 146.55
C GLN A 40 -107.47 115.84 145.56
N ASP A 41 -108.56 115.09 145.45
CA ASP A 41 -108.65 113.98 144.51
C ASP A 41 -108.84 114.45 143.05
N PHE A 42 -109.44 115.62 142.82
CA PHE A 42 -109.59 116.18 141.47
C PHE A 42 -108.26 116.75 140.93
N GLU A 43 -107.47 117.43 141.78
CA GLU A 43 -106.12 117.89 141.40
C GLU A 43 -105.17 116.72 141.07
N ARG A 44 -105.31 115.58 141.75
CA ARG A 44 -104.56 114.35 141.44
C ARG A 44 -104.94 113.72 140.10
N TYR A 45 -106.18 113.87 139.64
CA TYR A 45 -106.60 113.29 138.36
C TYR A 45 -106.05 114.10 137.17
N GLU A 46 -106.06 115.43 137.29
CA GLU A 46 -105.58 116.33 136.22
C GLU A 46 -104.06 116.19 135.98
N SER A 47 -103.26 115.94 137.02
CA SER A 47 -101.82 115.71 136.87
C SER A 47 -101.50 114.39 136.16
N ILE A 48 -102.26 113.32 136.44
CA ILE A 48 -102.05 111.99 135.85
C ILE A 48 -102.45 111.99 134.37
N GLU A 49 -103.50 112.71 133.99
CA GLU A 49 -103.91 112.83 132.58
C GLU A 49 -102.86 113.57 131.74
N GLN A 50 -102.26 114.64 132.28
CA GLN A 50 -101.17 115.35 131.61
C GLN A 50 -99.91 114.48 131.45
N GLU A 51 -99.53 113.69 132.46
CA GLU A 51 -98.39 112.75 132.36
C GLU A 51 -98.62 111.63 131.34
N PHE A 52 -99.84 111.08 131.24
CA PHE A 52 -100.13 110.02 130.28
C PHE A 52 -100.10 110.51 128.83
N ARG A 53 -100.53 111.76 128.59
CA ARG A 53 -100.55 112.35 127.24
C ARG A 53 -99.14 112.67 126.73
N SER A 54 -98.23 113.12 127.60
CA SER A 54 -96.83 113.36 127.21
C SER A 54 -96.10 112.05 126.89
N LEU A 55 -96.26 111.00 127.71
CA LEU A 55 -95.56 109.72 127.50
C LEU A 55 -95.93 108.99 126.19
N LEU A 56 -97.15 109.22 125.69
CA LEU A 56 -97.65 108.62 124.44
C LEU A 56 -97.38 109.48 123.20
N PHE A 57 -97.57 110.81 123.28
CA PHE A 57 -97.66 111.68 122.11
C PHE A 57 -96.57 112.76 122.01
N ASP A 58 -95.69 112.94 123.01
CA ASP A 58 -94.54 113.83 122.84
C ASP A 58 -93.54 113.27 121.84
N ARG A 59 -92.67 114.14 121.32
CA ARG A 59 -91.60 113.77 120.37
C ARG A 59 -90.63 112.69 120.88
N SER A 60 -90.62 112.40 122.18
CA SER A 60 -89.86 111.33 122.85
C SER A 60 -90.74 110.17 123.34
N GLY A 61 -92.03 110.16 123.00
CA GLY A 61 -93.00 109.13 123.40
C GLY A 61 -92.84 107.80 122.67
N LEU A 62 -93.44 106.75 123.23
CA LEU A 62 -93.28 105.36 122.78
C LEU A 62 -93.66 105.11 121.31
N LEU A 63 -94.61 105.88 120.76
CA LEU A 63 -95.06 105.72 119.37
C LEU A 63 -93.97 106.11 118.35
N ALA A 64 -93.26 107.22 118.61
CA ALA A 64 -92.19 107.68 117.73
C ALA A 64 -91.01 106.69 117.69
N ARG A 65 -90.68 106.08 118.84
CA ARG A 65 -89.60 105.08 118.93
C ARG A 65 -89.95 103.75 118.25
N LYS A 66 -91.22 103.36 118.27
CA LYS A 66 -91.71 102.22 117.49
C LYS A 66 -91.59 102.50 115.99
N GLU A 67 -92.04 103.68 115.53
CA GLU A 67 -91.91 104.05 114.11
C GLU A 67 -90.45 104.10 113.65
N THR A 68 -89.50 104.56 114.47
CA THR A 68 -88.08 104.54 114.09
C THR A 68 -87.53 103.11 113.99
N LEU A 69 -87.87 102.23 114.93
CA LEU A 69 -87.44 100.83 114.90
C LEU A 69 -88.06 100.06 113.73
N ASP A 70 -89.33 100.31 113.41
CA ASP A 70 -90.00 99.70 112.26
C ASP A 70 -89.35 100.15 110.93
N ARG A 71 -88.91 101.42 110.84
CA ARG A 71 -88.11 101.91 109.69
C ARG A 71 -86.73 101.25 109.61
N GLU A 72 -86.02 101.12 110.73
CA GLU A 72 -84.71 100.45 110.77
C GLU A 72 -84.83 98.97 110.39
N MET A 73 -85.85 98.28 110.90
CA MET A 73 -86.12 96.88 110.61
C MET A 73 -86.49 96.68 109.14
N SER A 74 -87.31 97.57 108.57
CA SER A 74 -87.60 97.58 107.14
C SER A 74 -86.34 97.79 106.30
N ASN A 75 -85.45 98.70 106.70
CA ASN A 75 -84.18 98.93 106.01
C ASN A 75 -83.26 97.70 106.06
N ILE A 76 -83.20 97.00 107.20
CA ILE A 76 -82.41 95.77 107.35
C ILE A 76 -82.98 94.63 106.51
N ILE A 77 -84.30 94.49 106.44
CA ILE A 77 -84.96 93.48 105.59
C ILE A 77 -84.65 93.75 104.11
N VAL A 78 -84.79 95.00 103.65
CA VAL A 78 -84.42 95.38 102.28
C VAL A 78 -82.94 95.08 102.02
N ARG A 79 -82.04 95.41 102.97
CA ARG A 79 -80.61 95.15 102.82
C ARG A 79 -80.27 93.65 102.79
N LYS A 80 -80.97 92.83 103.57
CA LYS A 80 -80.83 91.36 103.54
C LYS A 80 -81.26 90.81 102.19
N ASP A 81 -82.38 91.28 101.65
CA ASP A 81 -82.87 90.84 100.33
C ASP A 81 -81.93 91.28 99.20
N GLU A 82 -81.35 92.48 99.28
CA GLU A 82 -80.28 92.94 98.37
C GLU A 82 -79.06 92.00 98.43
N LEU A 83 -78.55 91.70 99.62
CA LEU A 83 -77.40 90.80 99.80
C LEU A 83 -77.71 89.35 99.38
N GLN A 84 -78.95 88.90 99.54
CA GLN A 84 -79.37 87.59 99.04
C GLN A 84 -79.41 87.56 97.51
N LYS A 85 -79.91 88.63 96.86
CA LYS A 85 -79.85 88.77 95.40
C LYS A 85 -78.41 88.82 94.90
N GLU A 86 -77.54 89.57 95.58
CA GLU A 86 -76.11 89.66 95.23
C GLU A 86 -75.39 88.31 95.39
N ASN A 87 -75.63 87.57 96.48
CA ASN A 87 -75.11 86.22 96.65
C ASN A 87 -75.61 85.27 95.56
N HIS A 88 -76.88 85.39 95.15
CA HIS A 88 -77.42 84.56 94.08
C HIS A 88 -76.79 84.89 92.73
N GLN A 89 -76.55 86.18 92.46
CA GLN A 89 -75.81 86.63 91.27
C GLN A 89 -74.36 86.12 91.28
N LEU A 90 -73.64 86.24 92.39
CA LEU A 90 -72.27 85.73 92.53
C LEU A 90 -72.21 84.21 92.41
N ALA A 91 -73.20 83.48 92.95
CA ALA A 91 -73.28 82.03 92.80
C ALA A 91 -73.48 81.61 91.33
N ASN A 92 -74.33 82.33 90.59
CA ASN A 92 -74.52 82.11 89.16
C ASN A 92 -73.25 82.44 88.36
N GLN A 93 -72.61 83.59 88.65
CA GLN A 93 -71.32 83.93 88.03
C GLN A 93 -70.25 82.87 88.29
N ARG A 94 -70.13 82.38 89.54
CA ARG A 94 -69.19 81.30 89.88
C ARG A 94 -69.49 80.02 89.11
N LYS A 95 -70.77 79.67 88.93
CA LYS A 95 -71.19 78.51 88.13
C LYS A 95 -70.78 78.68 86.67
N ASP A 96 -70.98 79.88 86.10
CA ASP A 96 -70.58 80.19 84.72
C ASP A 96 -69.05 80.16 84.53
N TYR A 97 -68.29 80.69 85.50
CA TYR A 97 -66.83 80.63 85.46
C TYR A 97 -66.30 79.19 85.57
N LEU A 98 -66.92 78.35 86.40
CA LEU A 98 -66.55 76.94 86.50
C LEU A 98 -66.85 76.20 85.19
N ALA A 99 -68.01 76.45 84.56
CA ALA A 99 -68.33 75.88 83.26
C ALA A 99 -67.32 76.31 82.19
N LYS A 100 -66.94 77.59 82.14
CA LYS A 100 -65.90 78.10 81.22
C LYS A 100 -64.54 77.47 81.49
N LEU A 101 -64.18 77.28 82.77
CA LEU A 101 -62.93 76.62 83.14
C LEU A 101 -62.90 75.17 82.67
N ASP A 102 -64.02 74.45 82.81
CA ASP A 102 -64.12 73.06 82.35
C ASP A 102 -64.07 72.97 80.81
N THR A 103 -64.69 73.92 80.09
CA THR A 103 -64.53 73.97 78.62
C THR A 103 -63.10 74.24 78.18
N GLU A 104 -62.39 75.16 78.85
CA GLU A 104 -60.98 75.44 78.53
C GLU A 104 -60.05 74.29 78.92
N LYS A 105 -60.34 73.56 80.02
CA LYS A 105 -59.62 72.33 80.37
C LYS A 105 -59.80 71.26 79.30
N ASN A 106 -61.02 71.04 78.84
CA ASN A 106 -61.30 70.07 77.77
C ASN A 106 -60.59 70.46 76.47
N ARG A 107 -60.60 71.75 76.13
CA ARG A 107 -59.87 72.28 74.97
C ARG A 107 -58.36 72.09 75.09
N LYS A 108 -57.79 72.29 76.28
CA LYS A 108 -56.37 72.01 76.53
C LYS A 108 -56.04 70.53 76.32
N VAL A 109 -56.85 69.63 76.87
CA VAL A 109 -56.65 68.18 76.68
C VAL A 109 -56.74 67.79 75.21
N GLU A 110 -57.68 68.37 74.46
CA GLU A 110 -57.80 68.14 73.02
C GLU A 110 -56.57 68.64 72.25
N LEU A 111 -56.07 69.83 72.57
CA LEU A 111 -54.83 70.37 71.98
C LEU A 111 -53.60 69.51 72.34
N ASP A 112 -53.49 69.05 73.58
CA ASP A 112 -52.40 68.18 74.02
C ASP A 112 -52.42 66.83 73.26
N LEU A 113 -53.61 66.28 72.99
CA LEU A 113 -53.77 65.09 72.15
C LEU A 113 -53.37 65.35 70.69
N GLN A 114 -53.76 66.49 70.13
CA GLN A 114 -53.37 66.87 68.77
C GLN A 114 -51.85 67.07 68.64
N ILE A 115 -51.21 67.75 69.60
CA ILE A 115 -49.75 67.92 69.63
C ILE A 115 -49.06 66.56 69.62
N ARG A 116 -49.53 65.62 70.45
CA ARG A 116 -48.96 64.28 70.51
C ARG A 116 -49.14 63.49 69.21
N ASP A 117 -50.29 63.61 68.54
CA ASP A 117 -50.50 63.02 67.20
C ASP A 117 -49.54 63.62 66.17
N TYR A 118 -49.33 64.94 66.17
CA TYR A 118 -48.37 65.60 65.29
C TYR A 118 -46.92 65.21 65.60
N GLU A 119 -46.55 65.03 66.86
CA GLU A 119 -45.21 64.56 67.26
C GLU A 119 -44.95 63.15 66.73
N VAL A 120 -45.88 62.23 66.94
CA VAL A 120 -45.78 60.85 66.42
C VAL A 120 -45.67 60.84 64.89
N ARG A 121 -46.47 61.65 64.19
CA ARG A 121 -46.38 61.77 62.72
C ARG A 121 -45.06 62.37 62.25
N ARG A 122 -44.49 63.31 63.02
CA ARG A 122 -43.19 63.91 62.71
C ARG A 122 -42.09 62.86 62.86
N GLU A 123 -42.09 62.10 63.95
CA GLU A 123 -41.13 61.01 64.19
C GLU A 123 -41.23 59.94 63.09
N SER A 124 -42.43 59.45 62.77
CA SER A 124 -42.61 58.46 61.71
C SER A 124 -42.18 58.98 60.34
N SER A 125 -42.42 60.26 60.04
CA SER A 125 -41.97 60.89 58.79
C SER A 125 -40.46 61.08 58.75
N GLN A 126 -39.83 61.33 59.91
CA GLN A 126 -38.38 61.44 60.02
C GLN A 126 -37.72 60.07 59.81
N GLU A 127 -38.22 59.01 60.43
CA GLU A 127 -37.75 57.64 60.21
C GLU A 127 -37.90 57.22 58.75
N ALA A 128 -39.04 57.54 58.12
CA ALA A 128 -39.25 57.28 56.69
C ALA A 128 -38.25 58.04 55.81
N ARG A 129 -37.94 59.30 56.13
CA ARG A 129 -36.96 60.11 55.41
C ARG A 129 -35.54 59.56 55.56
N GLU A 130 -35.16 59.14 56.76
CA GLU A 130 -33.86 58.50 57.02
C GLU A 130 -33.75 57.15 56.28
N GLY A 131 -34.82 56.36 56.23
CA GLY A 131 -34.90 55.13 55.45
C GLY A 131 -34.72 55.37 53.94
N LEU A 132 -35.44 56.35 53.40
CA LEU A 132 -35.31 56.78 52.00
C LEU A 132 -33.91 57.31 51.68
N GLN A 133 -33.29 58.05 52.59
CA GLN A 133 -31.94 58.57 52.41
C GLN A 133 -30.90 57.43 52.33
N LYS A 134 -31.01 56.41 53.19
CA LYS A 134 -30.16 55.21 53.11
C LYS A 134 -30.38 54.44 51.80
N GLN A 135 -31.63 54.32 51.34
CA GLN A 135 -31.92 53.68 50.05
C GLN A 135 -31.32 54.47 48.87
N LEU A 136 -31.40 55.80 48.90
CA LEU A 136 -30.80 56.66 47.90
C LEU A 136 -29.27 56.50 47.87
N GLU A 137 -28.62 56.49 49.04
CA GLU A 137 -27.17 56.28 49.15
C GLU A 137 -26.74 54.93 48.59
N GLN A 138 -27.49 53.86 48.90
CA GLN A 138 -27.26 52.54 48.31
C GLN A 138 -27.45 52.53 46.79
N ALA A 139 -28.45 53.24 46.26
CA ALA A 139 -28.70 53.35 44.83
C ALA A 139 -27.57 54.11 44.11
N VAL A 140 -27.07 55.20 44.71
CA VAL A 140 -25.93 55.96 44.17
C VAL A 140 -24.66 55.11 44.15
N ASN A 141 -24.37 54.36 45.22
CA ASN A 141 -23.21 53.47 45.25
C ASN A 141 -23.30 52.36 44.19
N ARG A 142 -24.49 51.80 43.98
CA ARG A 142 -24.73 50.83 42.89
C ARG A 142 -24.56 51.47 41.52
N PHE A 143 -25.06 52.69 41.33
CA PHE A 143 -24.93 53.42 40.06
C PHE A 143 -23.45 53.64 39.72
N ASN A 144 -22.66 54.15 40.67
CA ASN A 144 -21.23 54.39 40.46
C ASN A 144 -20.49 53.08 40.14
N TYR A 145 -20.83 51.98 40.83
CA TYR A 145 -20.26 50.67 40.54
C TYR A 145 -20.54 50.22 39.10
N TYR A 146 -21.79 50.36 38.64
CA TYR A 146 -22.14 50.02 37.26
C TYR A 146 -21.50 50.97 36.25
N GLU A 147 -21.34 52.25 36.57
CA GLU A 147 -20.64 53.20 35.70
C GLU A 147 -19.17 52.80 35.53
N ASP A 148 -18.48 52.43 36.60
CA ASP A 148 -17.09 51.96 36.54
C ASP A 148 -16.97 50.65 35.75
N GLN A 149 -17.89 49.70 35.93
CA GLN A 149 -17.93 48.48 35.11
C GLN A 149 -18.15 48.78 33.63
N MET A 150 -19.06 49.70 33.31
CA MET A 150 -19.31 50.11 31.92
C MET A 150 -18.06 50.74 31.29
N ARG A 151 -17.30 51.54 32.06
CA ARG A 151 -16.01 52.10 31.59
C ARG A 151 -14.95 51.02 31.36
N GLN A 152 -14.86 50.02 32.24
CA GLN A 152 -13.94 48.89 32.07
C GLN A 152 -14.27 48.09 30.80
N ILE A 153 -15.55 47.72 30.62
CA ILE A 153 -16.02 46.99 29.46
C ILE A 153 -15.77 47.79 28.17
N ALA A 154 -16.04 49.10 28.16
CA ALA A 154 -15.78 49.94 27.00
C ALA A 154 -14.28 49.97 26.62
N ASN A 155 -13.38 50.04 27.61
CA ASN A 155 -11.94 49.99 27.36
C ASN A 155 -11.48 48.62 26.85
N GLU A 156 -12.07 47.53 27.34
CA GLU A 156 -11.79 46.17 26.85
C GLU A 156 -12.30 45.98 25.42
N GLN A 157 -13.49 46.48 25.10
CA GLN A 157 -14.03 46.48 23.73
C GLN A 157 -13.09 47.20 22.76
N LEU A 158 -12.61 48.39 23.12
CA LEU A 158 -11.67 49.13 22.26
C LEU A 158 -10.36 48.37 22.02
N LYS A 159 -9.84 47.67 23.03
CA LYS A 159 -8.65 46.83 22.88
C LYS A 159 -8.91 45.64 21.95
N LEU A 160 -10.01 44.94 22.15
CA LEU A 160 -10.40 43.80 21.32
C LEU A 160 -10.67 44.22 19.86
N GLU A 161 -11.30 45.37 19.63
CA GLU A 161 -11.51 45.91 18.29
C GLU A 161 -10.19 46.24 17.58
N ALA A 162 -9.21 46.78 18.31
CA ALA A 162 -7.87 47.03 17.77
C ALA A 162 -7.14 45.72 17.41
N GLU A 163 -7.18 44.73 18.30
CA GLU A 163 -6.61 43.40 18.06
C GLU A 163 -7.30 42.68 16.88
N GLU A 164 -8.62 42.77 16.77
CA GLU A 164 -9.38 42.20 15.66
C GLU A 164 -8.96 42.84 14.33
N LYS A 165 -8.77 44.16 14.31
CA LYS A 165 -8.31 44.88 13.12
C LYS A 165 -6.91 44.43 12.70
N GLU A 166 -5.97 44.33 13.63
CA GLU A 166 -4.61 43.84 13.35
C GLU A 166 -4.63 42.40 12.81
N LEU A 167 -5.41 41.51 13.43
CA LEU A 167 -5.57 40.13 12.98
C LEU A 167 -6.16 40.05 11.58
N ARG A 168 -7.17 40.89 11.27
CA ARG A 168 -7.77 40.96 9.92
C ARG A 168 -6.74 41.40 8.87
N GLU A 169 -5.94 42.41 9.15
CA GLU A 169 -4.86 42.86 8.25
C GLU A 169 -3.84 41.73 8.01
N ARG A 170 -3.44 41.02 9.08
CA ARG A 170 -2.50 39.91 8.99
C ARG A 170 -3.04 38.72 8.21
N ILE A 171 -4.33 38.41 8.35
CA ILE A 171 -5.02 37.39 7.55
C ILE A 171 -5.01 37.78 6.06
N GLN A 172 -5.29 39.05 5.73
CA GLN A 172 -5.24 39.53 4.35
C GLN A 172 -3.84 39.41 3.75
N GLU A 173 -2.79 39.78 4.50
CA GLU A 173 -1.41 39.62 4.04
C GLU A 173 -1.05 38.16 3.76
N VAL A 174 -1.40 37.25 4.69
CA VAL A 174 -1.16 35.81 4.52
C VAL A 174 -1.91 35.28 3.30
N GLN A 175 -3.20 35.64 3.13
CA GLN A 175 -3.98 35.25 1.96
C GLN A 175 -3.35 35.75 0.65
N GLN A 176 -2.86 36.98 0.61
CA GLN A 176 -2.15 37.50 -0.56
C GLN A 176 -0.86 36.73 -0.84
N ARG A 177 -0.07 36.40 0.19
CA ARG A 177 1.14 35.57 0.05
C ARG A 177 0.80 34.17 -0.48
N THR A 178 -0.23 33.53 0.06
CA THR A 178 -0.69 32.21 -0.39
C THR A 178 -1.19 32.25 -1.84
N ARG A 179 -1.90 33.32 -2.26
CA ARG A 179 -2.30 33.52 -3.66
C ARG A 179 -1.11 33.70 -4.60
N LYS A 180 -0.09 34.48 -4.20
CA LYS A 180 1.15 34.62 -4.99
C LYS A 180 1.89 33.28 -5.11
N GLN A 181 2.03 32.55 -4.00
CA GLN A 181 2.71 31.25 -3.99
C GLN A 181 1.97 30.21 -4.83
N SER A 182 0.64 30.12 -4.70
CA SER A 182 -0.17 29.21 -5.53
C SER A 182 -0.05 29.53 -7.02
N GLY A 183 -0.07 30.81 -7.41
CA GLY A 183 0.21 31.23 -8.79
C GLY A 183 1.59 30.78 -9.28
N THR A 184 2.65 31.00 -8.48
CA THR A 184 4.00 30.52 -8.85
C THR A 184 4.09 29.00 -8.97
N ILE A 185 3.36 28.26 -8.14
CA ILE A 185 3.30 26.80 -8.20
C ILE A 185 2.60 26.34 -9.48
N GLU A 186 1.50 26.98 -9.88
CA GLU A 186 0.82 26.68 -11.14
C GLU A 186 1.70 26.97 -12.36
N ASP A 187 2.45 28.08 -12.35
CA ASP A 187 3.38 28.40 -13.43
C ASP A 187 4.55 27.41 -13.50
N LEU A 188 5.09 26.98 -12.34
CA LEU A 188 6.11 25.95 -12.28
C LEU A 188 5.58 24.60 -12.77
N LYS A 189 4.33 24.23 -12.42
CA LYS A 189 3.69 23.01 -12.94
C LYS A 189 3.58 23.04 -14.46
N LYS A 190 3.10 24.16 -15.03
CA LYS A 190 3.04 24.32 -16.50
C LYS A 190 4.41 24.19 -17.17
N LYS A 191 5.47 24.74 -16.56
CA LYS A 191 6.84 24.59 -17.06
C LYS A 191 7.32 23.14 -17.00
N ILE A 192 7.05 22.44 -15.90
CA ILE A 192 7.38 21.02 -15.73
C ILE A 192 6.64 20.17 -16.77
N ASP A 193 5.35 20.40 -16.99
CA ASP A 193 4.56 19.64 -17.97
C ASP A 193 5.07 19.89 -19.40
N LYS A 194 5.46 21.12 -19.73
CA LYS A 194 6.10 21.44 -21.02
C LYS A 194 7.43 20.69 -21.20
N GLN A 195 8.30 20.73 -20.20
CA GLN A 195 9.58 20.02 -20.24
C GLN A 195 9.40 18.50 -20.29
N ARG A 196 8.41 17.94 -19.59
CA ARG A 196 8.05 16.52 -19.68
C ARG A 196 7.61 16.14 -21.09
N GLY A 197 6.81 16.98 -21.73
CA GLY A 197 6.43 16.78 -23.14
C GLY A 197 7.63 16.79 -24.09
N GLU A 198 8.56 17.73 -23.91
CA GLU A 198 9.80 17.80 -24.69
C GLU A 198 10.71 16.57 -24.47
N ILE A 199 10.83 16.10 -23.23
CA ILE A 199 11.58 14.88 -22.88
C ILE A 199 10.95 13.65 -23.53
N GLU A 200 9.63 13.53 -23.53
CA GLU A 200 8.95 12.38 -24.14
C GLU A 200 9.13 12.36 -25.66
N GLN A 201 9.06 13.52 -26.32
CA GLN A 201 9.37 13.64 -27.75
C GLN A 201 10.83 13.29 -28.07
N LEU A 202 11.78 13.67 -27.20
CA LEU A 202 13.19 13.30 -27.35
C LEU A 202 13.38 11.79 -27.15
N ARG A 203 12.70 11.17 -26.18
CA ARG A 203 12.74 9.71 -25.97
C ARG A 203 12.23 8.94 -27.17
N VAL A 204 11.12 9.36 -27.77
CA VAL A 204 10.58 8.73 -28.97
C VAL A 204 11.56 8.85 -30.14
N ARG A 205 12.21 10.02 -30.31
CA ARG A 205 13.26 10.20 -31.33
C ARG A 205 14.46 9.30 -31.10
N VAL A 206 15.03 9.28 -29.88
CA VAL A 206 16.17 8.42 -29.54
C VAL A 206 15.83 6.95 -29.78
N ARG A 207 14.63 6.51 -29.40
CA ARG A 207 14.19 5.13 -29.64
C ARG A 207 14.11 4.81 -31.13
N ARG A 208 13.55 5.71 -31.94
CA ARG A 208 13.51 5.55 -33.40
C ARG A 208 14.91 5.48 -34.00
N ASP A 209 15.80 6.38 -33.58
CA ASP A 209 17.18 6.42 -34.06
C ASP A 209 17.96 5.14 -33.66
N GLN A 210 17.68 4.60 -32.46
CA GLN A 210 18.21 3.31 -32.02
C GLN A 210 17.69 2.13 -32.84
N GLU A 211 16.38 2.08 -33.11
CA GLU A 211 15.77 1.05 -33.96
C GLU A 211 16.32 1.12 -35.41
N GLU A 212 16.52 2.33 -35.96
CA GLU A 212 17.18 2.52 -37.26
C GLU A 212 18.65 2.07 -37.22
N ALA A 213 19.40 2.39 -36.16
CA ALA A 213 20.78 1.95 -36.00
C ALA A 213 20.91 0.42 -35.87
N GLU A 214 20.07 -0.22 -35.06
CA GLU A 214 20.03 -1.69 -34.89
C GLU A 214 19.69 -2.41 -36.19
N ARG A 215 18.93 -1.78 -37.09
CA ARG A 215 18.63 -2.32 -38.42
C ARG A 215 19.80 -2.17 -39.38
N ILE A 216 20.49 -1.02 -39.38
CA ILE A 216 21.55 -0.70 -40.35
C ILE A 216 22.87 -1.41 -39.99
N LEU A 217 23.21 -1.55 -38.70
CA LEU A 217 24.43 -2.22 -38.24
C LEU A 217 24.65 -3.63 -38.82
N PRO A 218 23.66 -4.55 -38.78
CA PRO A 218 23.79 -5.87 -39.40
C PRO A 218 23.97 -5.81 -40.92
N GLU A 219 23.27 -4.89 -41.61
CA GLU A 219 23.42 -4.70 -43.05
C GLU A 219 24.84 -4.25 -43.41
N ILE A 220 25.41 -3.31 -42.64
CA ILE A 220 26.81 -2.89 -42.80
C ILE A 220 27.75 -4.06 -42.54
N SER A 221 27.60 -4.78 -41.42
CA SER A 221 28.47 -5.91 -41.09
C SER A 221 28.37 -7.06 -42.10
N GLN A 222 27.22 -7.23 -42.78
CA GLN A 222 27.07 -8.19 -43.86
C GLN A 222 27.80 -7.73 -45.12
N GLN A 223 27.66 -6.45 -45.47
CA GLN A 223 28.38 -5.85 -46.60
C GLN A 223 29.89 -5.91 -46.40
N GLU A 224 30.39 -5.57 -45.21
CA GLU A 224 31.82 -5.69 -44.86
C GLU A 224 32.32 -7.13 -44.98
N ARG A 225 31.56 -8.11 -44.48
CA ARG A 225 31.91 -9.54 -44.65
C ARG A 225 31.96 -9.95 -46.12
N SER A 226 31.02 -9.49 -46.93
CA SER A 226 30.99 -9.80 -48.36
C SER A 226 32.19 -9.17 -49.10
N ALA A 227 32.53 -7.92 -48.78
CA ALA A 227 33.69 -7.24 -49.32
C ALA A 227 35.00 -7.96 -48.92
N GLU A 228 35.08 -8.45 -47.69
CA GLU A 228 36.24 -9.21 -47.22
C GLU A 228 36.35 -10.59 -47.88
N GLN A 229 35.24 -11.30 -48.05
CA GLN A 229 35.22 -12.56 -48.80
C GLN A 229 35.67 -12.36 -50.26
N ILE A 230 35.21 -11.29 -50.90
CA ILE A 230 35.65 -10.94 -52.26
C ILE A 230 37.14 -10.62 -52.28
N ARG A 231 37.65 -9.85 -51.30
CA ARG A 231 39.10 -9.57 -51.19
C ARG A 231 39.92 -10.83 -51.02
N VAL A 232 39.52 -11.73 -50.13
CA VAL A 232 40.21 -13.01 -49.91
C VAL A 232 40.17 -13.88 -51.19
N ALA A 233 39.02 -13.92 -51.87
CA ALA A 233 38.90 -14.64 -53.15
C ALA A 233 39.79 -14.04 -54.24
N ILE A 234 39.92 -12.72 -54.31
CA ILE A 234 40.85 -12.05 -55.22
C ILE A 234 42.28 -12.45 -54.87
N SER A 235 42.68 -12.36 -53.60
CA SER A 235 44.05 -12.73 -53.20
C SER A 235 44.36 -14.22 -53.44
N SER A 236 43.40 -15.12 -53.24
CA SER A 236 43.61 -16.54 -53.55
C SER A 236 43.75 -16.78 -55.05
N LEU A 237 42.95 -16.08 -55.87
CA LEU A 237 43.09 -16.13 -57.33
C LEU A 237 44.43 -15.53 -57.80
N GLU A 238 44.91 -14.47 -57.16
CA GLU A 238 46.24 -13.91 -57.40
C GLU A 238 47.35 -14.93 -57.10
N GLU A 239 47.26 -15.62 -55.96
CA GLU A 239 48.21 -16.67 -55.58
C GLU A 239 48.16 -17.87 -56.52
N GLU A 240 46.96 -18.35 -56.90
CA GLU A 240 46.80 -19.42 -57.89
C GLU A 240 47.39 -19.03 -59.26
N LEU A 241 47.09 -17.82 -59.74
CA LEU A 241 47.65 -17.29 -60.98
C LEU A 241 49.18 -17.24 -60.96
N TYR A 242 49.76 -16.82 -59.83
CA TYR A 242 51.20 -16.74 -59.71
C TYR A 242 51.86 -18.12 -59.56
N ASN A 243 51.28 -19.03 -58.78
CA ASN A 243 51.87 -20.35 -58.53
C ASN A 243 51.80 -21.27 -59.76
N ASP A 244 50.64 -21.34 -60.41
CA ASP A 244 50.41 -22.28 -61.50
C ASP A 244 50.87 -21.72 -62.85
N PHE A 245 50.77 -20.40 -63.03
CA PHE A 245 51.01 -19.76 -64.33
C PHE A 245 52.16 -18.74 -64.34
N GLN A 246 52.71 -18.36 -63.18
CA GLN A 246 53.76 -17.32 -63.04
C GLN A 246 53.41 -15.98 -63.71
N ILE A 247 52.12 -15.62 -63.72
CA ILE A 247 51.59 -14.41 -64.35
C ILE A 247 50.88 -13.56 -63.28
N SER A 248 51.09 -12.24 -63.33
CA SER A 248 50.33 -11.30 -62.50
C SER A 248 48.99 -10.89 -63.13
N ILE A 249 48.02 -10.42 -62.33
CA ILE A 249 46.71 -9.98 -62.83
C ILE A 249 46.84 -8.90 -63.92
N GLY A 250 47.77 -7.95 -63.78
CA GLY A 250 47.99 -6.90 -64.78
C GLY A 250 48.49 -7.44 -66.12
N GLU A 251 49.39 -8.43 -66.09
CA GLU A 251 49.88 -9.11 -67.30
C GLU A 251 48.79 -9.98 -67.94
N LEU A 252 47.94 -10.61 -67.13
CA LEU A 252 46.78 -11.38 -67.61
C LEU A 252 45.75 -10.51 -68.33
N GLU A 253 45.46 -9.31 -67.80
CA GLU A 253 44.55 -8.35 -68.45
C GLU A 253 45.10 -7.87 -69.80
N GLU A 254 46.40 -7.57 -69.89
CA GLU A 254 47.05 -7.20 -71.14
C GLU A 254 47.00 -8.35 -72.17
N GLU A 255 47.29 -9.58 -71.77
CA GLU A 255 47.22 -10.75 -72.66
C GLU A 255 45.77 -11.04 -73.08
N CYS A 256 44.79 -10.93 -72.16
CA CYS A 256 43.37 -11.09 -72.49
C CYS A 256 42.89 -10.05 -73.52
N HIS A 257 43.32 -8.79 -73.38
CA HIS A 257 43.02 -7.72 -74.33
C HIS A 257 43.69 -7.93 -75.69
N LYS A 258 44.92 -8.45 -75.74
CA LYS A 258 45.61 -8.80 -76.99
C LYS A 258 44.95 -9.97 -77.72
N LEU A 259 44.51 -10.99 -76.99
CA LEU A 259 44.03 -12.26 -77.54
C LEU A 259 42.52 -12.27 -77.89
N LYS A 260 41.73 -11.26 -77.48
CA LYS A 260 40.26 -11.17 -77.73
C LYS A 260 39.55 -12.50 -77.48
N LEU A 261 39.85 -13.13 -76.34
CA LEU A 261 39.31 -14.43 -75.98
C LEU A 261 37.81 -14.33 -75.69
N ARG A 262 37.03 -15.27 -76.23
CA ARG A 262 35.62 -15.44 -75.86
C ARG A 262 35.53 -16.54 -74.82
N LYS A 263 35.12 -16.17 -73.60
CA LYS A 263 35.04 -17.06 -72.43
C LYS A 263 34.39 -18.41 -72.74
N ASP A 264 33.22 -18.40 -73.38
CA ASP A 264 32.47 -19.62 -73.69
C ASP A 264 33.21 -20.60 -74.63
N HIS A 265 33.99 -20.07 -75.58
CA HIS A 265 34.75 -20.87 -76.55
C HIS A 265 35.96 -21.54 -75.88
N GLU A 266 36.71 -20.78 -75.09
CA GLU A 266 37.90 -21.31 -74.41
C GLU A 266 37.55 -22.23 -73.24
N GLU A 267 36.46 -21.99 -72.52
CA GLU A 267 35.96 -22.95 -71.52
C GLU A 267 35.57 -24.29 -72.17
N SER A 268 34.91 -24.24 -73.34
CA SER A 268 34.56 -25.46 -74.07
C SER A 268 35.81 -26.21 -74.54
N ARG A 269 36.81 -25.47 -75.06
CA ARG A 269 38.09 -26.03 -75.51
C ARG A 269 38.90 -26.60 -74.35
N CYS A 270 38.94 -25.92 -73.20
CA CYS A 270 39.63 -26.39 -72.01
C CYS A 270 38.96 -27.64 -71.43
N ARG A 271 37.61 -27.71 -71.44
CA ARG A 271 36.87 -28.93 -71.07
C ARG A 271 37.15 -30.09 -72.03
N GLN A 272 37.17 -29.83 -73.34
CA GLN A 272 37.53 -30.84 -74.33
C GLN A 272 38.95 -31.37 -74.11
N LEU A 273 39.94 -30.48 -73.93
CA LEU A 273 41.32 -30.86 -73.66
C LEU A 273 41.47 -31.61 -72.32
N GLN A 274 40.79 -31.17 -71.26
CA GLN A 274 40.78 -31.91 -69.98
C GLN A 274 40.14 -33.29 -70.11
N GLN A 275 39.13 -33.43 -70.97
CA GLN A 275 38.50 -34.71 -71.23
C GLN A 275 39.39 -35.61 -72.08
N GLU A 276 40.04 -35.08 -73.12
CA GLU A 276 41.07 -35.79 -73.89
C GLU A 276 42.24 -36.25 -72.98
N ILE A 277 42.67 -35.42 -72.03
CA ILE A 277 43.70 -35.77 -71.03
C ILE A 277 43.20 -36.87 -70.09
N LYS A 278 41.93 -36.84 -69.67
CA LYS A 278 41.35 -37.92 -68.86
C LYS A 278 41.18 -39.22 -69.65
N ASP A 279 40.83 -39.13 -70.93
CA ASP A 279 40.65 -40.27 -71.83
C ASP A 279 41.98 -40.96 -72.15
N LEU A 280 43.10 -40.23 -72.13
CA LEU A 280 44.47 -40.79 -72.19
C LEU A 280 44.82 -41.67 -70.98
N GLY A 281 44.01 -41.64 -69.92
CA GLY A 281 44.21 -42.45 -68.71
C GLY A 281 45.30 -41.90 -67.78
N ALA A 282 45.44 -42.52 -66.61
CA ALA A 282 46.46 -42.11 -65.65
C ALA A 282 47.86 -42.35 -66.21
N PHE A 283 48.76 -41.38 -66.04
CA PHE A 283 50.17 -41.54 -66.37
C PHE A 283 50.75 -42.72 -65.58
N ASN A 284 51.01 -43.84 -66.26
CA ASN A 284 51.59 -45.02 -65.63
C ASN A 284 53.11 -44.80 -65.46
N ALA A 285 53.50 -44.22 -64.33
CA ALA A 285 54.90 -43.99 -64.00
C ALA A 285 55.73 -45.28 -63.91
N LEU A 286 55.08 -46.44 -63.70
CA LEU A 286 55.73 -47.76 -63.65
C LEU A 286 55.88 -48.41 -65.03
N ALA A 287 55.33 -47.82 -66.10
CA ALA A 287 55.38 -48.39 -67.44
C ALA A 287 56.83 -48.59 -67.95
N ILE A 288 57.76 -47.73 -67.52
CA ILE A 288 59.17 -47.85 -67.87
C ILE A 288 59.78 -49.09 -67.19
N GLU A 289 59.53 -49.27 -65.88
CA GLU A 289 60.02 -50.45 -65.14
C GLU A 289 59.36 -51.76 -65.61
N GLU A 290 58.06 -51.74 -65.94
CA GLU A 290 57.35 -52.91 -66.48
C GLU A 290 57.88 -53.33 -67.85
N LEU A 291 58.22 -52.35 -68.72
CA LEU A 291 58.85 -52.62 -70.01
C LEU A 291 60.23 -53.25 -69.86
N GLU A 292 61.04 -52.78 -68.90
CA GLU A 292 62.35 -53.36 -68.60
C GLU A 292 62.21 -54.81 -68.10
N ARG A 293 61.33 -55.09 -67.13
CA ARG A 293 61.08 -56.47 -66.65
C ARG A 293 60.55 -57.40 -67.74
N ALA A 294 59.67 -56.89 -68.61
CA ALA A 294 59.14 -57.66 -69.73
C ALA A 294 60.22 -58.01 -70.75
N ARG A 295 61.17 -57.10 -71.01
CA ARG A 295 62.33 -57.35 -71.88
C ARG A 295 63.26 -58.41 -71.30
N GLU A 296 63.60 -58.30 -70.01
CA GLU A 296 64.44 -59.30 -69.32
C GLU A 296 63.81 -60.69 -69.41
N SER A 297 62.51 -60.81 -69.12
CA SER A 297 61.77 -62.07 -69.22
C SER A 297 61.76 -62.65 -70.64
N PHE A 298 61.63 -61.78 -71.65
CA PHE A 298 61.68 -62.20 -73.05
C PHE A 298 63.06 -62.73 -73.44
N GLU A 299 64.14 -62.06 -73.03
CA GLU A 299 65.51 -62.50 -73.31
C GLU A 299 65.84 -63.84 -72.64
N GLU A 300 65.35 -64.07 -71.41
CA GLU A 300 65.50 -65.36 -70.74
C GLU A 300 64.76 -66.49 -71.46
N LEU A 301 63.50 -66.27 -71.84
CA LEU A 301 62.69 -67.25 -72.56
C LEU A 301 63.28 -67.59 -73.94
N GLU A 302 63.81 -66.59 -74.65
CA GLU A 302 64.43 -66.81 -75.96
C GLU A 302 65.73 -67.63 -75.85
N LYS A 303 66.56 -67.41 -74.80
CA LYS A 303 67.72 -68.27 -74.52
C LYS A 303 67.29 -69.72 -74.23
N GLN A 304 66.30 -69.92 -73.36
CA GLN A 304 65.79 -71.25 -73.04
C GLN A 304 65.25 -71.97 -74.28
N ARG A 305 64.57 -71.26 -75.18
CA ARG A 305 64.07 -71.82 -76.45
C ARG A 305 65.22 -72.34 -77.33
N GLN A 306 66.28 -71.55 -77.48
CA GLN A 306 67.44 -71.91 -78.28
C GLN A 306 68.18 -73.13 -77.71
N ASP A 307 68.32 -73.22 -76.39
CA ASP A 307 68.94 -74.37 -75.72
C ASP A 307 68.14 -75.67 -75.96
N ILE A 308 66.80 -75.62 -75.89
CA ILE A 308 65.94 -76.78 -76.16
C ILE A 308 66.06 -77.23 -77.62
N GLU A 309 66.09 -76.29 -78.57
CA GLU A 309 66.27 -76.61 -80.00
C GLU A 309 67.62 -77.26 -80.28
N ALA A 310 68.69 -76.77 -79.64
CA ALA A 310 70.03 -77.35 -79.74
C ALA A 310 70.07 -78.77 -79.14
N ALA A 311 69.48 -78.98 -77.96
CA ALA A 311 69.39 -80.29 -77.32
C ALA A 311 68.65 -81.31 -78.19
N ARG A 312 67.51 -80.91 -78.78
CA ARG A 312 66.75 -81.75 -79.71
C ARG A 312 67.59 -82.18 -80.91
N LYS A 313 68.33 -81.25 -81.52
CA LYS A 313 69.18 -81.53 -82.69
C LYS A 313 70.30 -82.52 -82.34
N ASN A 314 70.91 -82.37 -81.17
CA ASN A 314 71.96 -83.28 -80.70
C ASN A 314 71.43 -84.71 -80.47
N ILE A 315 70.27 -84.86 -79.82
CA ILE A 315 69.66 -86.18 -79.57
C ILE A 315 69.34 -86.91 -80.88
N LEU A 316 68.78 -86.19 -81.86
CA LEU A 316 68.49 -86.77 -83.18
C LEU A 316 69.75 -87.18 -83.94
N GLY A 317 70.87 -86.48 -83.73
CA GLY A 317 72.18 -86.86 -84.28
C GLY A 317 72.68 -88.17 -83.66
N ILE A 318 72.68 -88.25 -82.32
CA ILE A 318 73.14 -89.45 -81.58
C ILE A 318 72.34 -90.69 -81.97
N LEU A 319 71.01 -90.56 -82.16
CA LEU A 319 70.16 -91.67 -82.58
C LEU A 319 70.59 -92.25 -83.93
N LYS A 320 70.90 -91.40 -84.92
CA LYS A 320 71.38 -91.86 -86.23
C LYS A 320 72.71 -92.57 -86.14
N ASP A 321 73.65 -92.04 -85.35
CA ASP A 321 74.97 -92.65 -85.16
C ASP A 321 74.86 -94.04 -84.50
N ILE A 322 73.95 -94.22 -83.55
CA ILE A 322 73.69 -95.50 -82.89
C ILE A 322 73.06 -96.50 -83.87
N ASP A 323 72.09 -96.10 -84.68
CA ASP A 323 71.43 -96.97 -85.65
C ASP A 323 72.42 -97.48 -86.71
N GLU A 324 73.25 -96.59 -87.28
CA GLU A 324 74.26 -96.99 -88.28
C GLU A 324 75.29 -97.97 -87.71
N LYS A 325 75.77 -97.71 -86.49
CA LYS A 325 76.76 -98.59 -85.84
C LYS A 325 76.17 -99.94 -85.46
N SER A 326 74.92 -99.97 -84.98
CA SER A 326 74.20 -101.20 -84.67
C SER A 326 74.02 -102.07 -85.91
N ARG A 327 73.66 -101.46 -87.05
CA ARG A 327 73.48 -102.15 -88.32
C ARG A 327 74.76 -102.80 -88.84
N GLN A 328 75.87 -102.07 -88.80
CA GLN A 328 77.19 -102.60 -89.20
C GLN A 328 77.61 -103.78 -88.32
N MET A 329 77.50 -103.65 -87.00
CA MET A 329 77.88 -104.72 -86.08
C MET A 329 77.03 -105.99 -86.30
N PHE A 330 75.72 -105.84 -86.57
CA PHE A 330 74.86 -106.99 -86.84
C PHE A 330 75.27 -107.73 -88.12
N GLN A 331 75.48 -107.01 -89.23
CA GLN A 331 75.89 -107.62 -90.51
C GLN A 331 77.23 -108.35 -90.40
N ASP A 332 78.24 -107.70 -89.82
CA ASP A 332 79.56 -108.31 -89.61
C ASP A 332 79.47 -109.60 -88.77
N THR A 333 78.62 -109.61 -87.75
CA THR A 333 78.46 -110.77 -86.87
C THR A 333 77.67 -111.88 -87.58
N PHE A 334 76.61 -111.54 -88.31
CA PHE A 334 75.77 -112.50 -89.03
C PHE A 334 76.55 -113.24 -90.12
N GLU A 335 77.37 -112.53 -90.91
CA GLU A 335 78.22 -113.14 -91.93
C GLU A 335 79.21 -114.15 -91.33
N ARG A 336 79.84 -113.80 -90.20
CA ARG A 336 80.75 -114.72 -89.50
C ARG A 336 80.02 -115.96 -88.99
N VAL A 337 78.80 -115.83 -88.47
CA VAL A 337 78.01 -116.99 -87.99
C VAL A 337 77.65 -117.89 -89.17
N GLN A 338 77.27 -117.30 -90.31
CA GLN A 338 76.92 -118.05 -91.51
C GLN A 338 78.10 -118.88 -92.03
N VAL A 339 79.31 -118.33 -92.05
CA VAL A 339 80.53 -119.05 -92.46
C VAL A 339 80.84 -120.19 -91.49
N ASN A 340 80.88 -119.91 -90.19
CA ASN A 340 81.16 -120.93 -89.17
C ASN A 340 80.11 -122.05 -89.17
N PHE A 341 78.84 -121.72 -89.45
CA PHE A 341 77.75 -122.69 -89.50
C PHE A 341 77.91 -123.67 -90.66
N ALA A 342 78.28 -123.19 -91.84
CA ALA A 342 78.54 -124.06 -92.99
C ALA A 342 79.69 -125.04 -92.71
N GLU A 343 80.78 -124.57 -92.10
CA GLU A 343 81.96 -125.39 -91.78
C GLU A 343 81.70 -126.43 -90.69
N ILE A 344 81.09 -126.02 -89.56
CA ILE A 344 80.77 -126.94 -88.47
C ILE A 344 79.75 -127.98 -88.93
N PHE A 345 78.76 -127.56 -89.71
CA PHE A 345 77.76 -128.49 -90.24
C PHE A 345 78.41 -129.57 -91.11
N GLN A 346 79.30 -129.19 -92.02
CA GLN A 346 80.05 -130.15 -92.83
C GLN A 346 80.89 -131.11 -91.99
N THR A 347 81.52 -130.60 -90.93
CA THR A 347 82.38 -131.39 -90.05
C THR A 347 81.58 -132.41 -89.23
N LEU A 348 80.42 -132.01 -88.68
CA LEU A 348 79.57 -132.88 -87.87
C LEU A 348 78.90 -133.99 -88.69
N PHE A 349 78.47 -133.69 -89.92
CA PHE A 349 77.78 -134.66 -90.77
C PHE A 349 78.72 -135.45 -91.69
N GLY A 350 80.03 -135.14 -91.71
CA GLY A 350 81.00 -135.78 -92.60
C GLY A 350 80.78 -135.45 -94.08
N GLY A 351 80.09 -134.34 -94.37
CA GLY A 351 79.63 -133.91 -95.69
C GLY A 351 78.29 -133.17 -95.62
N GLY A 352 77.83 -132.63 -96.75
CA GLY A 352 76.59 -131.82 -96.83
C GLY A 352 76.86 -130.31 -96.97
N HIS A 353 75.80 -129.49 -97.01
CA HIS A 353 75.91 -128.03 -97.09
C HIS A 353 74.83 -127.38 -96.21
N ALA A 354 75.18 -126.32 -95.49
CA ALA A 354 74.22 -125.52 -94.72
C ALA A 354 74.43 -124.03 -94.98
N ARG A 355 73.35 -123.24 -94.96
CA ARG A 355 73.38 -121.79 -95.19
C ARG A 355 72.32 -121.10 -94.34
N LEU A 356 72.69 -119.94 -93.80
CA LEU A 356 71.77 -118.97 -93.21
C LEU A 356 71.44 -117.89 -94.23
N SER A 357 70.20 -117.41 -94.22
CA SER A 357 69.76 -116.24 -95.01
C SER A 357 68.90 -115.33 -94.14
N LEU A 358 69.00 -114.02 -94.35
CA LEU A 358 68.01 -113.09 -93.82
C LEU A 358 66.77 -113.12 -94.71
N THR A 359 65.60 -112.91 -94.11
CA THR A 359 64.31 -112.84 -94.82
C THR A 359 64.12 -111.53 -95.59
N ASP A 360 64.72 -110.43 -95.10
CA ASP A 360 64.78 -109.14 -95.79
C ASP A 360 66.15 -108.49 -95.60
N ASP A 361 66.88 -108.27 -96.71
CA ASP A 361 68.21 -107.62 -96.70
C ASP A 361 68.11 -106.10 -96.46
N GLY A 362 66.92 -105.50 -96.63
CA GLY A 362 66.67 -104.06 -96.49
C GLY A 362 66.59 -103.55 -95.05
N ASP A 363 66.29 -104.40 -94.07
CA ASP A 363 66.24 -104.06 -92.64
C ASP A 363 66.82 -105.17 -91.75
N ALA A 364 68.13 -105.35 -91.85
CA ALA A 364 68.85 -106.43 -91.18
C ALA A 364 68.60 -106.51 -89.65
N LEU A 365 68.28 -105.41 -88.96
CA LEU A 365 68.07 -105.42 -87.50
C LEU A 365 66.72 -106.00 -87.08
N ASN A 366 65.69 -105.92 -87.94
CA ASN A 366 64.34 -106.42 -87.64
C ASN A 366 63.96 -107.68 -88.45
N SER A 367 64.83 -108.14 -89.36
CA SER A 367 64.61 -109.32 -90.21
C SER A 367 64.74 -110.65 -89.45
N GLY A 368 63.91 -111.64 -89.84
CA GLY A 368 64.04 -113.03 -89.40
C GLY A 368 65.16 -113.79 -90.12
N VAL A 369 65.64 -114.88 -89.53
CA VAL A 369 66.73 -115.74 -90.07
C VAL A 369 66.18 -117.09 -90.53
N ASP A 370 66.40 -117.43 -91.78
CA ASP A 370 66.06 -118.75 -92.35
C ASP A 370 67.28 -119.67 -92.41
N ILE A 371 67.05 -120.94 -92.04
CA ILE A 371 68.08 -121.97 -91.96
C ILE A 371 67.81 -123.02 -93.05
N MET A 372 68.69 -123.09 -94.04
CA MET A 372 68.63 -124.08 -95.13
C MET A 372 69.75 -125.09 -95.02
N VAL A 373 69.41 -126.37 -95.12
CA VAL A 373 70.33 -127.46 -94.77
C VAL A 373 70.20 -128.65 -95.72
N GLN A 374 71.34 -129.21 -96.10
CA GLN A 374 71.45 -130.38 -96.96
C GLN A 374 72.37 -131.44 -96.33
N PRO A 375 71.83 -132.46 -95.67
CA PRO A 375 72.59 -133.60 -95.17
C PRO A 375 73.16 -134.47 -96.30
N PRO A 376 74.25 -135.24 -96.06
CA PRO A 376 74.88 -136.08 -97.08
C PRO A 376 73.91 -137.16 -97.60
N GLY A 377 73.75 -137.23 -98.93
CA GLY A 377 72.85 -138.17 -99.60
C GLY A 377 71.39 -137.72 -99.73
N LYS A 378 70.98 -136.56 -99.18
CA LYS A 378 69.63 -135.98 -99.33
C LYS A 378 69.63 -134.64 -100.07
N LYS A 379 68.44 -134.22 -100.52
CA LYS A 379 68.21 -132.90 -101.13
C LYS A 379 68.06 -131.82 -100.05
N ASN A 380 68.37 -130.58 -100.44
CA ASN A 380 68.30 -129.40 -99.58
C ASN A 380 66.88 -129.20 -99.04
N SER A 381 66.74 -129.09 -97.72
CA SER A 381 65.46 -129.06 -97.01
C SER A 381 65.50 -128.02 -95.88
N SER A 382 64.34 -127.43 -95.54
CA SER A 382 64.22 -126.59 -94.33
C SER A 382 64.36 -127.44 -93.06
N ILE A 383 64.84 -126.84 -91.97
CA ILE A 383 65.15 -127.52 -90.71
C ILE A 383 63.97 -128.35 -90.16
N SER A 384 62.73 -127.92 -90.38
CA SER A 384 61.52 -128.63 -89.92
C SER A 384 61.22 -129.94 -90.66
N LEU A 385 61.86 -130.19 -91.80
CA LEU A 385 61.63 -131.38 -92.64
C LEU A 385 62.72 -132.46 -92.47
N LEU A 386 63.66 -132.24 -91.54
CA LEU A 386 64.74 -133.19 -91.24
C LEU A 386 64.28 -134.28 -90.26
N SER A 387 64.98 -135.42 -90.27
CA SER A 387 64.78 -136.43 -89.23
C SER A 387 65.16 -135.84 -87.87
N GLY A 388 64.50 -136.22 -86.77
CA GLY A 388 64.73 -135.63 -85.45
C GLY A 388 66.20 -135.57 -85.03
N GLY A 389 66.98 -136.63 -85.32
CA GLY A 389 68.43 -136.63 -85.06
C GLY A 389 69.23 -135.68 -85.97
N GLU A 390 68.82 -135.51 -87.23
CA GLU A 390 69.42 -134.55 -88.17
C GLU A 390 69.09 -133.10 -87.74
N GLN A 391 67.87 -132.87 -87.24
CA GLN A 391 67.45 -131.57 -86.73
C GLN A 391 68.23 -131.16 -85.47
N SER A 392 68.37 -132.07 -84.49
CA SER A 392 69.19 -131.81 -83.29
C SER A 392 70.64 -131.51 -83.66
N MET A 393 71.26 -132.30 -84.53
CA MET A 393 72.64 -132.02 -84.97
C MET A 393 72.79 -130.71 -85.74
N THR A 394 71.78 -130.31 -86.53
CA THR A 394 71.77 -128.99 -87.17
C THR A 394 71.71 -127.87 -86.13
N ALA A 395 70.87 -128.01 -85.11
CA ALA A 395 70.75 -127.03 -84.03
C ALA A 395 72.06 -126.91 -83.23
N ILE A 396 72.71 -128.05 -82.92
CA ILE A 396 74.05 -128.08 -82.29
C ILE A 396 75.07 -127.36 -83.18
N ALA A 397 75.08 -127.64 -84.48
CA ALA A 397 75.99 -126.98 -85.42
C ALA A 397 75.80 -125.46 -85.43
N LEU A 398 74.55 -124.99 -85.42
CA LEU A 398 74.24 -123.56 -85.38
C LEU A 398 74.66 -122.92 -84.06
N MET A 399 74.40 -123.61 -82.95
CA MET A 399 74.79 -123.17 -81.62
C MET A 399 76.32 -123.02 -81.53
N PHE A 400 77.08 -124.01 -82.00
CA PHE A 400 78.54 -123.93 -82.04
C PHE A 400 79.04 -122.86 -83.01
N ALA A 401 78.35 -122.61 -84.12
CA ALA A 401 78.71 -121.55 -85.06
C ALA A 401 78.58 -120.17 -84.43
N ILE A 402 77.48 -119.92 -83.74
CA ILE A 402 77.27 -118.69 -82.95
C ILE A 402 78.34 -118.59 -81.87
N TYR A 403 78.62 -119.70 -81.17
CA TYR A 403 79.65 -119.74 -80.15
C TYR A 403 81.05 -119.45 -80.70
N LEU A 404 81.42 -119.91 -81.90
CA LEU A 404 82.73 -119.59 -82.48
C LEU A 404 82.89 -118.10 -82.82
N VAL A 405 81.81 -117.40 -83.18
CA VAL A 405 81.87 -115.96 -83.45
C VAL A 405 82.05 -115.16 -82.18
N ARG A 406 81.40 -115.59 -81.10
CA ARG A 406 81.52 -114.95 -79.79
C ARG A 406 81.65 -116.03 -78.72
N PRO A 407 82.87 -116.58 -78.53
CA PRO A 407 83.07 -117.69 -77.60
C PRO A 407 82.76 -117.21 -76.19
N SER A 408 81.70 -117.79 -75.63
CA SER A 408 81.40 -117.67 -74.20
C SER A 408 82.39 -118.54 -73.43
N PRO A 409 82.83 -118.19 -72.22
CA PRO A 409 83.85 -118.97 -71.51
C PRO A 409 83.41 -120.38 -71.08
N PHE A 410 82.11 -120.68 -71.10
CA PHE A 410 81.56 -121.98 -70.75
C PHE A 410 80.27 -122.26 -71.54
N CYS A 411 80.08 -123.52 -71.93
CA CYS A 411 78.86 -124.02 -72.54
C CYS A 411 78.46 -125.32 -71.82
N PHE A 412 77.27 -125.34 -71.24
CA PHE A 412 76.65 -126.56 -70.70
C PHE A 412 75.62 -127.06 -71.70
N LEU A 413 75.67 -128.35 -72.02
CA LEU A 413 74.70 -129.02 -72.86
C LEU A 413 74.07 -130.12 -72.01
N ASP A 414 72.74 -130.12 -71.93
CA ASP A 414 71.98 -131.12 -71.18
C ASP A 414 71.11 -131.90 -72.17
N GLU A 415 71.20 -133.23 -72.13
CA GLU A 415 70.43 -134.21 -72.92
C GLU A 415 70.10 -133.78 -74.37
N ILE A 416 71.08 -133.90 -75.28
CA ILE A 416 70.95 -133.47 -76.69
C ILE A 416 70.33 -134.52 -77.61
#